data_AF-A0A8B8SLW9-F1
#
_entry.id   AF-A0A8B8SLW9-F1
#
_cell.length_a   1.000
_cell.length_b   1.000
_cell.length_c   1.000
_cell.angle_alpha   90.00
_cell.angle_beta   90.00
_cell.angle_gamma   90.00
#
_symmetry.space_group_name_H-M   'P 1'
#
loop_
_entity.id
_entity.type
_entity.pdbx_description
1 polymer ?
#
loop_
_entity_poly.entity_id
_entity_poly.type
_entity_poly.pdbx_seq_one_letter_code
_entity_poly.pdbx_strand_id
1 'polypeptide(L)'
;MKHINLSFAACGFLGIYHLGAASALRRHGKKLLKDVKAFAGASAGSLVASVLLTAPEKIEECNEFTYKFAEETRRQLLGAVTPGYDFMARLRSGMESILPANAHELAHNRLHISITNTKTRENDLVSSFSSREDLIKVLLASSFVPVYAGLKPVEYRGQKWVDGGFTNSLPILPVGRTVTISPFSGRLDISPQDEEQLGLYVNVTNQNILLQASFQ
;
A
#
# COMPACT_ATOMS: atom_id res chain seq x y z
N MET A 1 10.07 -10.77 -23.72
CA MET A 1 10.58 -10.38 -22.39
C MET A 1 9.59 -10.85 -21.33
N LYS A 2 10.07 -11.33 -20.17
CA LYS A 2 9.21 -11.81 -19.08
C LYS A 2 8.34 -10.64 -18.61
N HIS A 3 7.02 -10.83 -18.57
CA HIS A 3 6.08 -9.88 -17.96
C HIS A 3 6.44 -9.77 -16.48
N ILE A 4 6.86 -8.59 -16.01
CA ILE A 4 7.24 -8.35 -14.61
C ILE A 4 6.23 -7.39 -13.99
N ASN A 5 5.86 -7.67 -12.75
CA ASN A 5 5.03 -6.80 -11.93
C ASN A 5 5.73 -6.52 -10.60
N LEU A 6 5.36 -5.42 -9.95
CA LEU A 6 5.79 -5.12 -8.58
C LEU A 6 4.58 -5.15 -7.65
N SER A 7 4.70 -5.74 -6.47
CA SER A 7 3.64 -5.74 -5.46
C SER A 7 4.15 -5.36 -4.09
N PHE A 8 3.48 -4.40 -3.45
CA PHE A 8 3.85 -3.84 -2.16
C PHE A 8 2.83 -4.22 -1.09
N ALA A 9 3.30 -4.82 0.00
CA ALA A 9 2.44 -5.32 1.06
C ALA A 9 1.71 -4.21 1.84
N ALA A 10 0.56 -4.53 2.44
CA ALA A 10 -0.05 -3.71 3.48
C ALA A 10 0.84 -3.68 4.73
N CYS A 11 1.07 -2.50 5.30
CA CYS A 11 1.97 -2.37 6.46
C CYS A 11 1.81 -1.07 7.28
N GLY A 12 0.79 -0.25 7.01
CA GLY A 12 0.59 1.03 7.72
C GLY A 12 1.82 1.94 7.68
N PHE A 13 2.26 2.46 8.83
CA PHE A 13 3.41 3.36 8.92
C PHE A 13 4.78 2.71 8.62
N LEU A 14 4.87 1.38 8.53
CA LEU A 14 6.05 0.72 7.95
C LEU A 14 6.16 0.97 6.44
N GLY A 15 5.21 1.70 5.83
CA GLY A 15 5.29 2.21 4.46
C GLY A 15 6.54 3.04 4.17
N ILE A 16 7.25 3.52 5.20
CA ILE A 16 8.58 4.12 5.03
C ILE A 16 9.60 3.14 4.42
N TYR A 17 9.50 1.85 4.71
CA TYR A 17 10.31 0.80 4.07
C TYR A 17 10.01 0.74 2.56
N HIS A 18 8.73 0.79 2.18
CA HIS A 18 8.31 0.78 0.78
C HIS A 18 8.84 2.01 0.04
N LEU A 19 8.84 3.19 0.66
CA LEU A 19 9.43 4.39 0.07
C LEU A 19 10.95 4.26 -0.11
N GLY A 20 11.65 3.61 0.84
CA GLY A 20 13.06 3.24 0.69
C GLY A 20 13.29 2.30 -0.50
N ALA A 21 12.49 1.23 -0.61
CA ALA A 21 12.54 0.29 -1.73
C ALA A 21 12.23 0.98 -3.07
N ALA A 22 11.21 1.85 -3.11
CA ALA A 22 10.84 2.62 -4.29
C ALA A 22 11.96 3.59 -4.71
N SER A 23 12.60 4.27 -3.75
CA SER A 23 13.78 5.12 -4.01
C SER A 23 14.94 4.32 -4.61
N ALA A 24 15.22 3.13 -4.07
CA ALA A 24 16.26 2.25 -4.59
C ALA A 24 15.94 1.75 -6.01
N LEU A 25 14.70 1.33 -6.26
CA LEU A 25 14.22 0.92 -7.59
C LEU A 25 14.31 2.07 -8.60
N ARG A 26 13.94 3.30 -8.21
CA ARG A 26 14.05 4.48 -9.07
C ARG A 26 15.50 4.83 -9.40
N ARG A 27 16.41 4.75 -8.42
CA ARG A 27 17.82 5.09 -8.60
C ARG A 27 18.59 4.03 -9.38
N HIS A 28 18.43 2.76 -9.02
CA HIS A 28 19.26 1.66 -9.49
C HIS A 28 18.54 0.70 -10.45
N GLY A 29 17.20 0.63 -10.36
CA GLY A 29 16.35 -0.31 -11.11
C GLY A 29 15.74 0.25 -12.40
N LYS A 30 16.27 1.34 -12.98
CA LYS A 30 15.67 1.99 -14.16
C LYS A 30 15.41 1.04 -15.34
N LYS A 31 16.29 0.06 -15.57
CA LYS A 31 16.08 -0.96 -16.62
C LYS A 31 14.90 -1.88 -16.28
N LEU A 32 14.84 -2.37 -15.04
CA LEU A 32 13.73 -3.19 -14.55
C LEU A 32 12.39 -2.45 -14.67
N LEU A 33 12.32 -1.20 -14.20
CA LEU A 33 11.10 -0.40 -14.20
C LEU A 33 10.54 -0.14 -15.61
N LYS A 34 11.37 -0.14 -16.66
CA LYS A 34 10.91 -0.06 -18.06
C LYS A 34 10.13 -1.30 -18.50
N ASP A 35 10.45 -2.45 -17.92
CA ASP A 35 9.82 -3.73 -18.25
C ASP A 35 8.62 -4.05 -17.35
N VAL A 36 8.43 -3.31 -16.25
CA VAL A 36 7.30 -3.48 -15.34
C VAL A 36 5.99 -3.13 -16.04
N LYS A 37 5.07 -4.10 -16.10
CA LYS A 37 3.76 -3.95 -16.74
C LYS A 37 2.72 -3.46 -15.76
N ALA A 38 2.69 -4.04 -14.56
CA ALA A 38 1.76 -3.63 -13.52
C ALA A 38 2.42 -3.49 -12.14
N PHE A 39 1.78 -2.65 -11.33
CA PHE A 39 2.04 -2.39 -9.94
C PHE A 39 0.81 -2.85 -9.16
N ALA A 40 1.02 -3.38 -7.97
CA ALA A 40 -0.04 -3.81 -7.10
C ALA A 40 0.25 -3.46 -5.64
N GLY A 41 -0.78 -3.36 -4.82
CA GLY A 41 -0.59 -3.25 -3.40
C GLY A 41 -1.89 -3.13 -2.62
N ALA A 42 -1.74 -3.13 -1.31
CA ALA A 42 -2.79 -2.91 -0.33
C ALA A 42 -2.33 -1.87 0.69
N SER A 43 -3.23 -1.06 1.25
CA SER A 43 -2.90 -0.05 2.27
C SER A 43 -1.73 0.85 1.85
N ALA A 44 -0.80 1.12 2.77
CA ALA A 44 0.45 1.84 2.49
C ALA A 44 1.22 1.31 1.25
N GLY A 45 1.18 0.00 0.97
CA GLY A 45 1.76 -0.56 -0.24
C GLY A 45 1.09 -0.04 -1.53
N SER A 46 -0.24 0.09 -1.54
CA SER A 46 -0.97 0.68 -2.68
C SER A 46 -0.66 2.16 -2.89
N LEU A 47 -0.42 2.91 -1.81
CA LEU A 47 -0.01 4.31 -1.86
C LEU A 47 1.39 4.47 -2.47
N VAL A 48 2.35 3.64 -2.08
CA VAL A 48 3.70 3.71 -2.66
C VAL A 48 3.72 3.18 -4.10
N ALA A 49 2.95 2.13 -4.40
CA ALA A 49 2.80 1.61 -5.75
C ALA A 49 2.24 2.67 -6.71
N SER A 50 1.25 3.46 -6.27
CA SER A 50 0.68 4.54 -7.09
C SER A 50 1.70 5.64 -7.35
N VAL A 51 2.44 6.09 -6.32
CA VAL A 51 3.50 7.10 -6.47
C VAL A 51 4.60 6.62 -7.39
N LEU A 52 5.13 5.41 -7.20
CA LEU A 52 6.23 4.89 -8.04
C LEU A 52 5.82 4.77 -9.51
N LEU A 53 4.55 4.45 -9.79
CA LEU A 53 4.01 4.35 -11.13
C LEU A 53 3.76 5.73 -11.77
N THR A 54 3.12 6.65 -11.03
CA THR A 54 2.56 7.88 -11.62
C THR A 54 3.38 9.13 -11.35
N ALA A 55 4.18 9.15 -10.29
CA ALA A 55 4.92 10.32 -9.80
C ALA A 55 6.26 9.92 -9.13
N PRO A 56 7.14 9.14 -9.78
CA PRO A 56 8.35 8.64 -9.14
C PRO A 56 9.29 9.76 -8.65
N GLU A 57 9.22 10.95 -9.24
CA GLU A 57 9.94 12.15 -8.79
C GLU A 57 9.44 12.74 -7.46
N LYS A 58 8.25 12.32 -7.00
CA LYS A 58 7.64 12.77 -5.75
C LYS A 58 7.96 11.89 -4.55
N ILE A 59 8.77 10.84 -4.71
CA ILE A 59 9.10 9.90 -3.62
C ILE A 59 9.72 10.62 -2.40
N GLU A 60 10.59 11.60 -2.63
CA GLU A 60 11.16 12.40 -1.54
C GLU A 60 10.09 13.23 -0.80
N GLU A 61 9.15 13.86 -1.52
CA GLU A 61 8.01 14.58 -0.93
C GLU A 61 7.07 13.62 -0.15
N CYS A 62 6.88 12.39 -0.65
CA CYS A 62 6.14 11.34 0.06
C CYS A 62 6.80 10.93 1.38
N ASN A 63 8.14 10.87 1.43
CA ASN A 63 8.86 10.61 2.68
C ASN A 63 8.57 11.69 3.71
N GLU A 64 8.69 12.97 3.33
CA GLU A 64 8.42 14.10 4.22
C GLU A 64 6.96 14.09 4.72
N PHE A 65 6.00 13.85 3.82
CA PHE A 65 4.60 13.70 4.19
C PHE A 65 4.41 12.57 5.20
N THR A 66 5.03 11.40 4.97
CA THR A 66 4.92 10.24 5.86
C THR A 66 5.47 10.53 7.25
N TYR A 67 6.63 11.20 7.35
CA TYR A 67 7.19 11.60 8.64
C TYR A 67 6.28 12.56 9.39
N LYS A 68 5.81 13.63 8.73
CA LYS A 68 4.89 14.61 9.33
C LYS A 68 3.59 13.95 9.77
N PHE A 69 3.01 13.10 8.92
CA PHE A 69 1.78 12.39 9.22
C PHE A 69 1.92 11.43 10.40
N ALA A 70 3.04 10.71 10.48
CA ALA A 70 3.33 9.82 11.59
C ALA A 70 3.55 10.59 12.90
N GLU A 71 4.25 11.72 12.84
CA GLU A 71 4.46 12.60 13.99
C GLU A 71 3.15 13.21 14.49
N GLU A 72 2.34 13.75 13.60
CA GLU A 72 1.01 14.29 13.92
C GLU A 72 0.13 13.24 14.57
N THR A 73 0.09 12.02 14.01
CA THR A 73 -0.68 10.89 14.55
C THR A 73 -0.18 10.51 15.95
N ARG A 74 1.14 10.41 16.17
CA ARG A 74 1.73 10.07 17.48
C ARG A 74 1.47 11.13 18.56
N ARG A 75 1.36 12.40 18.18
CA ARG A 75 1.08 13.51 19.13
C ARG A 75 -0.38 13.52 19.62
N GLN A 76 -1.28 12.80 18.95
CA GLN A 76 -2.68 12.75 19.38
C GLN A 76 -2.87 11.82 20.58
N LEU A 77 -3.72 12.21 21.53
CA LEU A 77 -3.94 11.51 22.81
C LEU A 77 -4.36 10.03 22.64
N LEU A 78 -5.15 9.72 21.61
CA LEU A 78 -5.59 8.38 21.23
C LEU A 78 -5.07 7.97 19.84
N GLY A 79 -3.99 8.59 19.37
CA GLY A 79 -3.51 8.40 18.00
C GLY A 79 -4.55 8.84 16.95
N ALA A 80 -4.71 8.04 15.90
CA ALA A 80 -5.68 8.27 14.82
C ALA A 80 -7.17 8.25 15.29
N VAL A 81 -7.45 7.77 16.51
CA VAL A 81 -8.80 7.69 17.12
C VAL A 81 -9.16 8.96 17.90
N THR A 82 -8.29 9.97 17.90
CA THR A 82 -8.49 11.19 18.69
C THR A 82 -9.65 12.01 18.13
N PRO A 83 -10.66 12.36 18.96
CA PRO A 83 -11.77 13.19 18.51
C PRO A 83 -11.29 14.51 17.91
N GLY A 84 -11.71 14.80 16.67
CA GLY A 84 -11.31 15.99 15.93
C GLY A 84 -10.08 15.84 15.02
N TYR A 85 -9.32 14.74 15.12
CA TYR A 85 -8.28 14.42 14.13
C TYR A 85 -8.85 13.55 13.01
N ASP A 86 -8.94 14.11 11.81
CA ASP A 86 -9.41 13.37 10.63
C ASP A 86 -8.21 12.78 9.86
N PHE A 87 -7.82 11.57 10.27
CA PHE A 87 -6.76 10.79 9.65
C PHE A 87 -6.96 10.65 8.13
N MET A 88 -8.19 10.39 7.69
CA MET A 88 -8.50 10.14 6.28
C MET A 88 -8.51 11.43 5.46
N ALA A 89 -9.00 12.54 6.01
CA ALA A 89 -8.89 13.84 5.34
C ALA A 89 -7.43 14.26 5.17
N ARG A 90 -6.59 14.04 6.19
CA ARG A 90 -5.16 14.36 6.08
C ARG A 90 -4.46 13.47 5.06
N LEU A 91 -4.75 12.18 5.05
CA LEU A 91 -4.23 11.23 4.06
C LEU A 91 -4.67 11.61 2.63
N ARG A 92 -5.94 11.97 2.46
CA ARG A 92 -6.50 12.47 1.19
C ARG A 92 -5.76 13.72 0.70
N SER A 93 -5.55 14.70 1.57
CA SER A 93 -4.81 15.92 1.23
C SER A 93 -3.39 15.62 0.74
N GLY A 94 -2.72 14.63 1.35
CA GLY A 94 -1.42 14.13 0.86
C GLY A 94 -1.50 13.61 -0.57
N MET A 95 -2.47 12.73 -0.87
CA MET A 95 -2.67 12.20 -2.22
C MET A 95 -3.00 13.28 -3.24
N GLU A 96 -3.85 14.25 -2.87
CA GLU A 96 -4.22 15.39 -3.73
C GLU A 96 -3.05 16.34 -3.99
N SER A 97 -2.03 16.37 -3.12
CA SER A 97 -0.81 17.15 -3.34
C SER A 97 0.22 16.40 -4.20
N ILE A 98 0.37 15.09 -3.95
CA ILE A 98 1.45 14.27 -4.52
C ILE A 98 1.12 13.72 -5.91
N LEU A 99 -0.10 13.20 -6.10
CA LEU A 99 -0.46 12.51 -7.34
C LEU A 99 -0.74 13.53 -8.45
N PRO A 100 -0.28 13.33 -9.70
CA PRO A 100 -0.56 14.24 -10.79
C PRO A 100 -2.04 14.24 -11.20
N ALA A 101 -2.47 15.25 -11.95
CA ALA A 101 -3.84 15.39 -12.43
C ALA A 101 -4.31 14.16 -13.25
N ASN A 102 -3.42 13.60 -14.07
CA ASN A 102 -3.67 12.42 -14.91
C ASN A 102 -3.26 11.09 -14.25
N ALA A 103 -3.08 11.03 -12.92
CA ALA A 103 -2.65 9.81 -12.22
C ALA A 103 -3.56 8.60 -12.53
N HIS A 104 -4.86 8.82 -12.62
CA HIS A 104 -5.85 7.79 -12.94
C HIS A 104 -5.67 7.17 -14.33
N GLU A 105 -5.24 7.96 -15.32
CA GLU A 105 -4.96 7.50 -16.68
C GLU A 105 -3.68 6.65 -16.70
N LEU A 106 -2.64 7.11 -16.00
CA LEU A 106 -1.37 6.38 -15.87
C LEU A 106 -1.52 5.06 -15.09
N ALA A 107 -2.44 5.05 -14.11
CA ALA A 107 -2.77 3.92 -13.27
C ALA A 107 -3.72 2.92 -13.95
N HIS A 108 -4.49 3.34 -14.95
CA HIS A 108 -5.51 2.52 -15.58
C HIS A 108 -4.91 1.23 -16.17
N ASN A 109 -5.42 0.07 -15.72
CA ASN A 109 -4.93 -1.28 -16.03
C ASN A 109 -3.45 -1.56 -15.66
N ARG A 110 -2.78 -0.63 -14.99
CA ARG A 110 -1.38 -0.73 -14.57
C ARG A 110 -1.20 -0.72 -13.06
N LEU A 111 -2.14 -0.18 -12.30
CA LEU A 111 -2.17 -0.23 -10.85
C LEU A 111 -3.32 -1.14 -10.40
N HIS A 112 -3.04 -2.03 -9.46
CA HIS A 112 -4.01 -2.97 -8.90
C HIS A 112 -4.11 -2.74 -7.38
N ILE A 113 -5.24 -2.22 -6.93
CA ILE A 113 -5.45 -1.81 -5.54
C ILE A 113 -6.38 -2.82 -4.86
N SER A 114 -5.87 -3.45 -3.82
CA SER A 114 -6.65 -4.39 -2.99
C SER A 114 -7.57 -3.62 -2.05
N ILE A 115 -8.85 -3.98 -2.03
CA ILE A 115 -9.85 -3.46 -1.08
C ILE A 115 -10.70 -4.61 -0.53
N THR A 116 -11.16 -4.47 0.71
CA THR A 116 -11.96 -5.50 1.39
C THR A 116 -13.40 -5.05 1.51
N ASN A 117 -14.35 -5.85 1.02
CA ASN A 117 -15.78 -5.58 1.17
C ASN A 117 -16.22 -5.81 2.62
N THR A 118 -16.87 -4.84 3.27
CA THR A 118 -17.24 -4.98 4.69
C THR A 118 -18.33 -6.01 4.95
N LYS A 119 -19.19 -6.26 3.95
CA LYS A 119 -20.35 -7.15 4.09
C LYS A 119 -20.00 -8.58 3.73
N THR A 120 -19.40 -8.80 2.56
CA THR A 120 -19.07 -10.15 2.07
C THR A 120 -17.73 -10.65 2.59
N ARG A 121 -16.85 -9.74 3.07
CA ARG A 121 -15.46 -10.03 3.45
C ARG A 121 -14.61 -10.58 2.30
N GLU A 122 -15.05 -10.32 1.07
CA GLU A 122 -14.31 -10.69 -0.14
C GLU A 122 -13.39 -9.55 -0.56
N ASN A 123 -12.33 -9.90 -1.28
CA ASN A 123 -11.40 -8.96 -1.88
C ASN A 123 -11.89 -8.48 -3.25
N ASP A 124 -11.64 -7.22 -3.57
CA ASP A 124 -11.64 -6.73 -4.95
C ASP A 124 -10.28 -6.10 -5.26
N LEU A 125 -9.78 -6.34 -6.46
CA LEU A 125 -8.50 -5.84 -6.94
C LEU A 125 -8.74 -4.84 -8.06
N VAL A 126 -9.07 -3.61 -7.66
CA VAL A 126 -9.50 -2.54 -8.57
C VAL A 126 -8.32 -2.06 -9.41
N SER A 127 -8.49 -2.04 -10.73
CA SER A 127 -7.46 -1.59 -11.67
C SER A 127 -7.92 -0.59 -12.73
N SER A 128 -9.21 -0.23 -12.71
CA SER A 128 -9.79 0.73 -13.64
C SER A 128 -10.36 1.93 -12.87
N PHE A 129 -9.89 3.12 -13.23
CA PHE A 129 -10.24 4.38 -12.59
C PHE A 129 -10.85 5.33 -13.62
N SER A 130 -12.03 5.90 -13.33
CA SER A 130 -12.70 6.83 -14.25
C SER A 130 -12.24 8.29 -14.10
N SER A 131 -11.60 8.63 -12.98
CA SER A 131 -11.07 9.97 -12.70
C SER A 131 -10.00 9.91 -11.61
N ARG A 132 -9.27 11.00 -11.41
CA ARG A 132 -8.31 11.13 -10.28
C ARG A 132 -9.00 10.96 -8.93
N GLU A 133 -10.20 11.49 -8.79
CA GLU A 133 -11.03 11.33 -7.60
C GLU A 133 -11.44 9.88 -7.37
N ASP A 134 -11.74 9.14 -8.45
CA ASP A 134 -12.05 7.72 -8.39
C ASP A 134 -10.83 6.92 -7.87
N LEU A 135 -9.64 7.19 -8.41
CA LEU A 135 -8.39 6.60 -7.92
C LEU A 135 -8.13 6.91 -6.44
N ILE A 136 -8.23 8.18 -6.03
CA ILE A 136 -8.01 8.59 -4.63
C ILE A 136 -9.01 7.90 -3.70
N LYS A 137 -10.28 7.79 -4.10
CA LYS A 137 -11.30 7.09 -3.32
C LYS A 137 -10.96 5.61 -3.10
N VAL A 138 -10.45 4.93 -4.12
CA VAL A 138 -10.02 3.52 -4.00
C VAL A 138 -8.78 3.39 -3.11
N LEU A 139 -7.81 4.30 -3.21
CA LEU A 139 -6.64 4.34 -2.31
C LEU A 139 -7.03 4.60 -0.85
N LEU A 140 -8.00 5.48 -0.61
CA LEU A 140 -8.57 5.73 0.72
C LEU A 140 -9.27 4.47 1.25
N ALA A 141 -10.09 3.79 0.44
CA ALA A 141 -10.71 2.52 0.82
C ALA A 141 -9.65 1.47 1.21
N SER A 142 -8.62 1.33 0.37
CA SER A 142 -7.48 0.42 0.59
C SER A 142 -6.67 0.72 1.84
N SER A 143 -6.75 1.94 2.39
CA SER A 143 -6.00 2.39 3.58
C SER A 143 -6.90 2.61 4.81
N PHE A 144 -8.19 2.30 4.72
CA PHE A 144 -9.13 2.53 5.82
C PHE A 144 -9.15 1.34 6.78
N VAL A 145 -8.42 1.44 7.88
CA VAL A 145 -8.47 0.47 8.98
C VAL A 145 -9.58 0.87 9.96
N PRO A 146 -10.65 0.09 10.14
CA PRO A 146 -11.75 0.44 11.04
C PRO A 146 -11.28 0.72 12.46
N VAL A 147 -11.95 1.64 13.16
CA VAL A 147 -11.61 2.14 14.50
C VAL A 147 -10.35 3.01 14.51
N TYR A 148 -9.30 2.62 13.79
CA TYR A 148 -8.06 3.37 13.69
C TYR A 148 -8.20 4.62 12.81
N ALA A 149 -8.66 4.44 11.56
CA ALA A 149 -8.80 5.50 10.57
C ALA A 149 -10.18 6.19 10.59
N GLY A 150 -11.06 5.77 11.50
CA GLY A 150 -12.41 6.30 11.67
C GLY A 150 -13.48 5.21 11.81
N LEU A 151 -14.73 5.66 11.90
CA LEU A 151 -15.89 4.79 12.16
C LEU A 151 -16.71 4.44 10.92
N LYS A 152 -16.60 5.24 9.84
CA LYS A 152 -17.40 5.08 8.62
C LYS A 152 -16.53 4.54 7.49
N PRO A 153 -16.76 3.29 7.02
CA PRO A 153 -16.09 2.75 5.85
C PRO A 153 -16.29 3.61 4.60
N VAL A 154 -15.40 3.45 3.62
CA VAL A 154 -15.46 4.19 2.36
C VAL A 154 -16.55 3.59 1.47
N GLU A 155 -17.45 4.43 0.97
CA GLU A 155 -18.46 4.02 -0.01
C GLU A 155 -17.88 4.09 -1.43
N TYR A 156 -17.88 2.95 -2.13
CA TYR A 156 -17.42 2.81 -3.49
C TYR A 156 -18.34 1.86 -4.25
N ARG A 157 -18.84 2.30 -5.42
CA ARG A 157 -19.79 1.55 -6.28
C ARG A 157 -21.00 0.97 -5.53
N GLY A 158 -21.58 1.77 -4.63
CA GLY A 158 -22.77 1.39 -3.84
C GLY A 158 -22.51 0.37 -2.73
N GLN A 159 -21.24 0.06 -2.45
CA GLN A 159 -20.82 -0.86 -1.39
C GLN A 159 -19.83 -0.18 -0.44
N LYS A 160 -19.60 -0.80 0.72
CA LYS A 160 -18.71 -0.28 1.76
C LYS A 160 -17.42 -1.09 1.80
N TRP A 161 -16.30 -0.38 1.85
CA TRP A 161 -14.97 -0.94 1.69
C TRP A 161 -14.02 -0.45 2.78
N VAL A 162 -13.10 -1.33 3.16
CA VAL A 162 -12.05 -1.11 4.16
C VAL A 162 -10.72 -1.64 3.60
N ASP A 163 -9.66 -1.50 4.41
CA ASP A 163 -8.27 -1.81 4.03
C ASP A 163 -8.14 -3.17 3.31
N GLY A 164 -7.45 -3.17 2.17
CA GLY A 164 -7.24 -4.39 1.38
C GLY A 164 -6.43 -5.46 2.11
N GLY A 165 -5.62 -5.04 3.09
CA GLY A 165 -4.82 -5.91 3.95
C GLY A 165 -5.61 -6.92 4.75
N PHE A 166 -6.92 -6.69 4.96
CA PHE A 166 -7.79 -7.66 5.64
C PHE A 166 -8.12 -8.91 4.81
N THR A 167 -7.95 -8.86 3.50
CA THR A 167 -8.27 -10.00 2.61
C THR A 167 -7.12 -10.38 1.69
N ASN A 168 -6.36 -9.41 1.20
CA ASN A 168 -5.22 -9.63 0.31
C ASN A 168 -4.17 -8.52 0.54
N SER A 169 -3.29 -8.74 1.51
CA SER A 169 -2.25 -7.82 1.95
C SER A 169 -1.10 -7.68 0.98
N LEU A 170 -0.80 -8.71 0.18
CA LEU A 170 0.27 -8.69 -0.82
C LEU A 170 -0.23 -9.32 -2.13
N PRO A 171 -0.90 -8.54 -2.99
CA PRO A 171 -1.52 -9.07 -4.20
C PRO A 171 -0.50 -9.67 -5.18
N ILE A 172 -0.75 -10.89 -5.64
CA ILE A 172 0.01 -11.52 -6.73
C ILE A 172 -0.83 -11.46 -8.00
N LEU A 173 -0.27 -10.95 -9.09
CA LEU A 173 -1.01 -10.81 -10.34
C LEU A 173 -0.95 -12.12 -11.13
N PRO A 174 -2.04 -12.51 -11.82
CA PRO A 174 -2.15 -13.81 -12.46
C PRO A 174 -1.25 -13.95 -13.70
N VAL A 175 -0.84 -12.82 -14.31
CA VAL A 175 -0.02 -12.80 -15.51
C VAL A 175 1.36 -12.23 -15.19
N GLY A 176 2.40 -13.00 -15.52
CA GLY A 176 3.80 -12.59 -15.33
C GLY A 176 4.35 -12.88 -13.94
N ARG A 177 5.60 -12.48 -13.72
CA ARG A 177 6.30 -12.61 -12.44
C ARG A 177 6.07 -11.37 -11.59
N THR A 178 5.35 -11.51 -10.47
CA THR A 178 5.19 -10.43 -9.49
C THR A 178 6.31 -10.44 -8.48
N VAL A 179 7.22 -9.47 -8.55
CA VAL A 179 8.25 -9.19 -7.53
C VAL A 179 7.58 -8.62 -6.29
N THR A 180 7.81 -9.24 -5.13
CA THR A 180 7.16 -8.87 -3.87
C THR A 180 8.05 -8.01 -2.98
N ILE A 181 7.46 -6.96 -2.40
CA ILE A 181 8.13 -6.02 -1.50
C ILE A 181 7.35 -5.98 -0.18
N SER A 182 8.04 -6.20 0.93
CA SER A 182 7.45 -6.25 2.27
C SER A 182 8.43 -5.78 3.34
N PRO A 183 7.99 -4.96 4.31
CA PRO A 183 8.81 -4.62 5.48
C PRO A 183 8.90 -5.77 6.50
N PHE A 184 8.12 -6.82 6.33
CA PHE A 184 8.15 -7.99 7.21
C PHE A 184 9.04 -9.06 6.59
N SER A 185 9.91 -9.65 7.41
CA SER A 185 10.76 -10.77 7.04
C SER A 185 9.91 -11.97 6.60
N GLY A 186 10.32 -12.62 5.52
CA GLY A 186 9.54 -13.68 4.90
C GLY A 186 10.20 -14.24 3.65
N ARG A 187 9.51 -15.18 3.00
CA ARG A 187 9.90 -15.72 1.69
C ARG A 187 9.47 -14.78 0.56
N LEU A 188 10.02 -13.57 0.57
CA LEU A 188 9.66 -12.46 -0.31
C LEU A 188 10.90 -11.97 -1.05
N ASP A 189 10.72 -11.31 -2.21
CA ASP A 189 11.86 -10.93 -3.04
C ASP A 189 12.66 -9.77 -2.45
N ILE A 190 11.97 -8.80 -1.86
CA ILE A 190 12.54 -7.64 -1.17
C ILE A 190 11.90 -7.56 0.21
N SER A 191 12.62 -8.04 1.22
CA SER A 191 12.27 -7.96 2.64
C SER A 191 13.53 -7.92 3.50
N PRO A 192 13.41 -7.54 4.79
CA PRO A 192 14.50 -7.75 5.74
C PRO A 192 14.93 -9.23 5.79
N GLN A 193 16.21 -9.45 6.08
CA GLN A 193 16.78 -10.77 6.33
C GLN A 193 16.94 -10.94 7.85
N ASP A 194 16.36 -12.00 8.41
CA ASP A 194 16.63 -12.42 9.78
C ASP A 194 17.61 -13.61 9.74
N GLU A 195 18.64 -13.59 10.58
CA GLU A 195 19.76 -14.56 10.54
C GLU A 195 19.45 -15.94 11.17
N GLU A 196 18.23 -16.20 11.67
CA GLU A 196 17.96 -17.43 12.46
C GLU A 196 17.07 -18.48 11.77
N GLN A 197 17.56 -19.72 11.77
CA GLN A 197 17.12 -20.83 10.90
C GLN A 197 15.85 -21.60 11.33
N LEU A 198 15.12 -21.18 12.36
CA LEU A 198 13.93 -21.88 12.85
C LEU A 198 12.82 -20.90 13.26
N GLY A 199 12.23 -20.21 12.29
CA GLY A 199 11.06 -19.37 12.53
C GLY A 199 9.77 -19.98 12.01
N LEU A 200 8.68 -19.79 12.77
CA LEU A 200 7.33 -20.15 12.36
C LEU A 200 6.82 -19.11 11.37
N TYR A 201 6.41 -19.53 10.18
CA TYR A 201 5.77 -18.64 9.21
C TYR A 201 4.26 -18.69 9.38
N VAL A 202 3.65 -17.52 9.51
CA VAL A 202 2.18 -17.38 9.49
C VAL A 202 1.77 -16.66 8.21
N ASN A 203 0.81 -17.25 7.49
CA ASN A 203 0.18 -16.56 6.37
C ASN A 203 -0.91 -15.64 6.93
N VAL A 204 -0.70 -14.34 6.79
CA VAL A 204 -1.72 -13.32 7.07
C VAL A 204 -2.14 -12.75 5.72
N THR A 205 -3.34 -13.13 5.28
CA THR A 205 -4.01 -12.54 4.11
C THR A 205 -3.15 -12.48 2.85
N ASN A 206 -2.50 -13.59 2.48
CA ASN A 206 -1.57 -13.72 1.34
C ASN A 206 -0.15 -13.15 1.55
N GLN A 207 0.24 -12.90 2.79
CA GLN A 207 1.61 -12.53 3.16
C GLN A 207 2.18 -13.53 4.18
N ASN A 208 3.33 -14.13 3.86
CA ASN A 208 4.04 -15.02 4.79
C ASN A 208 4.96 -14.18 5.68
N ILE A 209 4.59 -14.03 6.95
CA ILE A 209 5.33 -13.27 7.96
C ILE A 209 6.07 -14.25 8.86
N LEU A 210 7.34 -13.98 9.13
CA LEU A 210 8.10 -14.70 10.14
C LEU A 210 7.66 -14.25 11.54
N LEU A 211 7.20 -15.19 12.37
CA LEU A 211 7.03 -14.97 13.80
C LEU A 211 8.25 -15.50 14.54
N GLN A 212 8.92 -14.62 15.28
CA GLN A 212 9.93 -15.00 16.27
C GLN A 212 9.29 -14.91 17.65
N ALA A 213 9.32 -16.02 18.40
CA ALA A 213 9.09 -15.96 19.83
C ALA A 213 10.40 -15.47 20.48
N SER A 214 10.42 -14.21 20.89
CA SER A 214 11.49 -13.70 21.74
C SER A 214 11.29 -14.30 23.14
N PHE A 215 11.99 -15.40 23.45
CA PHE A 215 12.18 -15.78 24.83
C PHE A 215 13.22 -14.79 25.41
N GLN A 216 12.72 -13.74 26.07
CA GLN A 216 13.55 -12.89 26.92
C GLN A 216 13.88 -13.60 28.23
#